data_AF-A0A353X613-F1
#
_entry.id   AF-A0A353X613-F1
#
_cell.length_a   1.000
_cell.length_b   1.000
_cell.length_c   1.000
_cell.angle_alpha   90.00
_cell.angle_beta   90.00
_cell.angle_gamma   90.00
#
_symmetry.space_group_name_H-M   'P 1'
#
loop_
_entity.id
_entity.type
_entity.pdbx_description
1 polymer ?
#
loop_
_entity_poly.entity_id
_entity_poly.type
_entity_poly.pdbx_seq_one_letter_code
_entity_poly.pdbx_strand_id
1 'polypeptide(L)'
;MFTGQAAGETGIVYTLGCAEPPAVCTAVDHDPLVYLDETEEDIDWGASVSMRLTGAQRACARLARDAQAARPGPLDLFAQNAAGLTGAAETGPETLAALLGRSRTGADYLACAAKHGVALRPSGQFRGVVYDRAAGTIFYDPHLAEGPLVLAAAAALRQHWQDRQGALICPLAFAPETAIFVGRAQQADVAQAAIRVAWDLHLTGAGSAWAHIEGGSLADLGQAFAAEAFLDFRGLGAGDAAMAVFEAWFLSPRCAAYDRTLIHRMLSVLSRPRRGHLPQGLRLAVPDLLAALGRRPVGENYLARHIGDLLEDPLFTEIRDRANANFLWFVKFEGALALADGEALRHNFRNAAGHPAAPRAQIISLAPRLGSRQGQPPAEGGAQIISLRRAE
;
A
#
# COMPACT_ATOMS: atom_id res chain seq x y z
N MET A 1 -28.31 -7.19 26.70
CA MET A 1 -27.23 -6.36 27.27
C MET A 1 -26.19 -7.29 27.87
N PHE A 2 -25.24 -7.73 27.05
CA PHE A 2 -23.98 -8.37 27.45
C PHE A 2 -23.03 -8.10 26.28
N THR A 3 -22.04 -7.26 26.52
CA THR A 3 -20.97 -6.87 25.59
C THR A 3 -19.87 -7.92 25.67
N GLY A 4 -19.79 -8.79 24.66
CA GLY A 4 -18.64 -9.67 24.44
C GLY A 4 -17.63 -8.98 23.54
N GLN A 5 -16.51 -8.56 24.12
CA GLN A 5 -15.32 -8.11 23.40
C GLN A 5 -14.82 -9.24 22.48
N ALA A 6 -14.71 -8.97 21.18
CA ALA A 6 -13.83 -9.74 20.31
C ALA A 6 -12.47 -9.03 20.30
N ALA A 7 -11.45 -9.75 20.76
CA ALA A 7 -10.08 -9.32 20.77
C ALA A 7 -9.61 -9.02 19.33
N GLY A 8 -9.11 -7.80 19.12
CA GLY A 8 -8.34 -7.47 17.93
C GLY A 8 -6.98 -8.15 18.02
N GLU A 9 -6.84 -9.29 17.34
CA GLU A 9 -5.52 -9.90 17.12
C GLU A 9 -4.84 -9.16 15.97
N THR A 10 -3.93 -8.28 16.36
CA THR A 10 -2.99 -7.58 15.47
C THR A 10 -1.93 -8.58 15.00
N GLY A 11 -1.97 -8.93 13.72
CA GLY A 11 -0.89 -9.69 13.08
C GLY A 11 0.38 -8.84 12.98
N ILE A 12 1.41 -9.18 13.74
CA ILE A 12 2.75 -8.58 13.63
C ILE A 12 3.52 -9.35 12.55
N VAL A 13 3.80 -8.69 11.42
CA VAL A 13 4.73 -9.19 10.39
C VAL A 13 6.10 -8.55 10.64
N TYR A 14 7.11 -9.36 10.94
CA TYR A 14 8.51 -8.93 10.99
C TYR A 14 9.24 -9.33 9.71
N THR A 15 10.10 -8.45 9.20
CA THR A 15 10.99 -8.72 8.07
C THR A 15 12.45 -8.79 8.52
N LEU A 16 13.14 -9.85 8.09
CA LEU A 16 14.57 -10.05 8.29
C LEU A 16 15.32 -9.56 7.04
N GLY A 17 15.72 -8.29 7.05
CA GLY A 17 16.71 -7.75 6.11
C GLY A 17 16.17 -7.19 4.79
N CYS A 18 17.02 -6.39 4.13
CA CYS A 18 16.70 -5.65 2.90
C CYS A 18 16.71 -6.50 1.61
N ALA A 19 16.77 -7.84 1.72
CA ALA A 19 16.84 -8.76 0.58
C ALA A 19 15.51 -9.45 0.26
N GLU A 20 14.49 -9.29 1.12
CA GLU A 20 13.17 -9.87 0.93
C GLU A 20 12.12 -8.75 0.89
N PRO A 21 11.41 -8.55 -0.23
CA PRO A 21 10.12 -7.88 -0.17
C PRO A 21 9.09 -8.91 0.32
N PRO A 22 8.39 -8.73 1.46
CA PRO A 22 7.13 -9.42 1.63
C PRO A 22 6.17 -8.78 0.62
N ALA A 23 5.91 -9.47 -0.48
CA ALA A 23 4.71 -9.25 -1.23
C ALA A 23 3.55 -9.63 -0.31
N VAL A 24 2.90 -8.65 0.28
CA VAL A 24 1.60 -8.86 0.91
C VAL A 24 0.60 -8.31 -0.10
N CYS A 25 0.03 -9.19 -0.93
CA CYS A 25 -1.20 -8.86 -1.64
C CYS A 25 -2.36 -9.31 -0.73
N THR A 26 -2.59 -8.52 0.32
CA THR A 26 -3.90 -8.47 0.96
C THR A 26 -4.78 -7.58 0.08
N ALA A 27 -5.25 -8.12 -1.04
CA ALA A 27 -6.35 -7.54 -1.80
C ALA A 27 -7.70 -7.86 -1.11
N VAL A 28 -7.74 -7.71 0.20
CA VAL A 28 -8.94 -7.87 1.02
C VAL A 28 -8.94 -6.69 1.98
N ASP A 29 -9.85 -5.75 1.71
CA ASP A 29 -10.22 -4.59 2.54
C ASP A 29 -9.10 -3.95 3.37
N HIS A 30 -8.56 -2.87 2.85
CA HIS A 30 -7.78 -1.90 3.64
C HIS A 30 -8.58 -0.64 3.94
N ASP A 31 -9.88 -0.78 4.17
CA ASP A 31 -10.61 0.25 4.91
C ASP A 31 -10.46 -0.03 6.40
N PRO A 32 -9.70 0.78 7.16
CA PRO A 32 -10.10 0.97 8.55
C PRO A 32 -11.51 1.57 8.50
N LEU A 33 -12.48 0.94 9.16
CA LEU A 33 -13.77 1.56 9.44
C LEU A 33 -13.50 2.94 10.04
N VAL A 34 -13.61 3.98 9.22
CA VAL A 34 -13.56 5.36 9.69
C VAL A 34 -14.89 5.57 10.38
N TYR A 35 -14.86 5.55 11.71
CA TYR A 35 -15.91 6.21 12.47
C TYR A 35 -15.85 7.69 12.05
N LEU A 36 -16.82 8.09 11.21
CA LEU A 36 -17.14 9.50 11.07
C LEU A 36 -17.54 9.95 12.48
N ASP A 37 -16.68 10.71 13.15
CA ASP A 37 -17.14 11.58 14.22
C ASP A 37 -18.11 12.56 13.54
N GLU A 38 -19.39 12.22 13.57
CA GLU A 38 -20.48 13.08 13.14
C GLU A 38 -20.43 14.34 14.01
N THR A 39 -19.86 15.41 13.49
CA THR A 39 -20.14 16.74 14.02
C THR A 39 -21.59 17.04 13.69
N GLU A 40 -22.43 17.02 14.72
CA GLU A 40 -23.83 17.42 14.71
C GLU A 40 -23.97 18.80 14.06
N GLU A 41 -24.33 18.84 12.78
CA GLU A 41 -24.94 20.01 12.17
C GLU A 41 -26.44 19.77 12.09
N ASP A 42 -27.16 20.49 12.95
CA ASP A 42 -28.61 20.55 13.03
C ASP A 42 -29.22 20.93 11.67
N ILE A 43 -29.74 19.94 10.94
CA ILE A 43 -30.61 20.17 9.79
C ILE A 43 -32.07 19.97 10.23
N ASP A 44 -32.72 21.10 10.52
CA ASP A 44 -34.13 21.21 10.85
C ASP A 44 -35.03 20.84 9.64
N TRP A 45 -35.53 19.61 9.63
CA TRP A 45 -36.54 19.11 8.66
C TRP A 45 -37.94 19.04 9.28
N GLY A 46 -38.34 20.06 10.04
CA GLY A 46 -39.65 20.15 10.67
C GLY A 46 -40.80 20.45 9.70
N ALA A 47 -41.81 19.55 9.71
CA ALA A 47 -43.25 19.83 9.50
C ALA A 47 -43.97 19.45 8.19
N SER A 48 -43.58 18.37 7.48
CA SER A 48 -44.50 17.74 6.48
C SER A 48 -44.65 16.21 6.55
N VAL A 49 -43.86 15.51 7.36
CA VAL A 49 -43.79 14.03 7.32
C VAL A 49 -44.64 13.33 8.41
N SER A 50 -45.29 14.08 9.31
CA SER A 50 -45.94 13.46 10.48
C SER A 50 -47.23 12.66 10.17
N MET A 51 -47.86 12.85 9.01
CA MET A 51 -49.17 12.22 8.73
C MET A 51 -49.09 10.97 7.83
N ARG A 52 -47.95 10.69 7.19
CA ARG A 52 -47.72 9.47 6.38
C ARG A 52 -46.99 8.35 7.14
N LEU A 53 -46.38 8.66 8.27
CA LEU A 53 -45.60 7.72 9.10
C LEU A 53 -46.48 6.67 9.82
N THR A 54 -47.70 7.02 10.24
CA THR A 54 -48.53 6.12 11.08
C THR A 54 -49.16 4.94 10.30
N GLY A 55 -49.30 5.07 8.97
CA GLY A 55 -49.71 3.97 8.09
C GLY A 55 -48.56 3.02 7.76
N ALA A 56 -47.40 3.58 7.41
CA ALA A 56 -46.17 2.82 7.12
C ALA A 56 -45.65 2.07 8.36
N GLN A 57 -45.71 2.68 9.54
CA GLN A 57 -45.31 2.03 10.80
C GLN A 57 -46.17 0.80 11.13
N ARG A 58 -47.47 0.82 10.82
CA ARG A 58 -48.35 -0.34 11.03
C ARG A 58 -48.10 -1.46 10.03
N ALA A 59 -47.76 -1.14 8.79
CA ALA A 59 -47.35 -2.13 7.79
C ALA A 59 -45.98 -2.76 8.15
N CYS A 60 -45.00 -1.94 8.57
CA CYS A 60 -43.70 -2.41 9.05
C CYS A 60 -43.84 -3.28 10.32
N ALA A 61 -44.74 -2.95 11.24
CA ALA A 61 -44.96 -3.74 12.45
C ALA A 61 -45.68 -5.08 12.21
N ARG A 62 -46.40 -5.24 11.08
CA ARG A 62 -46.92 -6.55 10.64
C ARG A 62 -45.82 -7.36 9.97
N LEU A 63 -45.10 -6.77 9.02
CA LEU A 63 -43.96 -7.42 8.35
C LEU A 63 -42.87 -7.86 9.35
N ALA A 64 -42.60 -7.08 10.39
CA ALA A 64 -41.65 -7.43 11.44
C ALA A 64 -42.12 -8.63 12.30
N ARG A 65 -43.43 -8.77 12.52
CA ARG A 65 -44.00 -9.92 13.25
C ARG A 65 -44.00 -11.18 12.39
N ASP A 66 -44.36 -11.05 11.12
CA ASP A 66 -44.35 -12.16 10.17
C ASP A 66 -42.89 -12.64 9.91
N ALA A 67 -41.93 -11.72 9.89
CA ALA A 67 -40.50 -12.03 9.81
C ALA A 67 -39.93 -12.65 11.10
N GLN A 68 -40.51 -12.38 12.27
CA GLN A 68 -40.11 -13.03 13.52
C GLN A 68 -40.63 -14.47 13.64
N ALA A 69 -41.80 -14.77 13.05
CA ALA A 69 -42.37 -16.11 13.05
C ALA A 69 -41.64 -17.10 12.09
N ALA A 70 -40.88 -16.59 11.13
CA ALA A 70 -40.14 -17.38 10.14
C ALA A 70 -38.62 -17.42 10.37
N ARG A 71 -38.11 -16.90 11.50
CA ARG A 71 -36.68 -16.82 11.73
C ARG A 71 -36.11 -18.19 12.12
N PRO A 72 -35.09 -18.71 11.39
CA PRO A 72 -34.31 -19.83 11.86
C PRO A 72 -33.75 -19.53 13.25
N GLY A 73 -33.67 -20.54 14.11
CA GLY A 73 -33.16 -20.36 15.47
C GLY A 73 -31.73 -19.80 15.44
N PRO A 74 -31.25 -19.15 16.52
CA PRO A 74 -29.87 -18.65 16.58
C PRO A 74 -28.83 -19.75 16.35
N LEU A 75 -29.15 -21.01 16.66
CA LEU A 75 -28.32 -22.17 16.34
C LEU A 75 -28.34 -22.56 14.86
N ASP A 76 -29.47 -22.36 14.17
CA ASP A 76 -29.57 -22.60 12.72
C ASP A 76 -28.83 -21.52 11.94
N LEU A 77 -28.93 -20.25 12.37
CA LEU A 77 -28.12 -19.15 11.83
C LEU A 77 -26.63 -19.39 12.08
N PHE A 78 -26.27 -19.86 13.28
CA PHE A 78 -24.90 -20.25 13.58
C PHE A 78 -24.44 -21.43 12.72
N ALA A 79 -25.26 -22.47 12.54
CA ALA A 79 -24.93 -23.62 11.70
C ALA A 79 -24.81 -23.25 10.21
N GLN A 80 -25.66 -22.36 9.70
CA GLN A 80 -25.56 -21.82 8.34
C GLN A 80 -24.28 -21.00 8.15
N ASN A 81 -23.95 -20.15 9.12
CA ASN A 81 -22.71 -19.36 9.09
C ASN A 81 -21.46 -20.25 9.29
N ALA A 82 -21.54 -21.29 10.14
CA ALA A 82 -20.47 -22.24 10.40
C ALA A 82 -20.22 -23.21 9.24
N ALA A 83 -21.27 -23.56 8.49
CA ALA A 83 -21.14 -24.30 7.24
C ALA A 83 -20.41 -23.45 6.18
N GLY A 84 -20.62 -22.12 6.16
CA GLY A 84 -19.83 -21.19 5.36
C GLY A 84 -18.36 -21.09 5.80
N LEU A 85 -18.05 -21.34 7.08
CA LEU A 85 -16.69 -21.35 7.63
C LEU A 85 -15.94 -22.66 7.40
N THR A 86 -16.64 -23.78 7.19
CA THR A 86 -16.04 -25.13 7.08
C THR A 86 -16.21 -25.80 5.72
N GLY A 87 -17.05 -25.23 4.82
CA GLY A 87 -17.43 -25.81 3.54
C GLY A 87 -17.00 -25.02 2.30
N ALA A 88 -16.09 -24.05 2.41
CA ALA A 88 -15.61 -23.32 1.25
C ALA A 88 -14.89 -24.28 0.29
N ALA A 89 -15.47 -24.48 -0.90
CA ALA A 89 -14.90 -25.32 -1.95
C ALA A 89 -13.47 -24.85 -2.25
N GLU A 90 -12.49 -25.73 -2.03
CA GLU A 90 -11.10 -25.41 -2.29
C GLU A 90 -10.88 -25.24 -3.79
N THR A 91 -10.40 -24.06 -4.19
CA THR A 91 -10.06 -23.82 -5.59
C THR A 91 -8.69 -24.41 -5.89
N GLY A 92 -8.67 -25.49 -6.67
CA GLY A 92 -7.44 -26.11 -7.15
C GLY A 92 -6.64 -25.20 -8.11
N PRO A 93 -5.31 -25.39 -8.22
CA PRO A 93 -4.45 -24.53 -9.04
C PRO A 93 -4.77 -24.63 -10.53
N GLU A 94 -5.17 -25.82 -10.99
CA GLU A 94 -5.62 -26.05 -12.37
C GLU A 94 -6.92 -25.32 -12.68
N THR A 95 -7.88 -25.31 -11.73
CA THR A 95 -9.14 -24.59 -11.85
C THR A 95 -8.92 -23.08 -11.94
N LEU A 96 -8.06 -22.53 -11.07
CA LEU A 96 -7.71 -21.11 -11.09
C LEU A 96 -6.97 -20.73 -12.38
N ALA A 97 -6.01 -21.55 -12.82
CA ALA A 97 -5.30 -21.32 -14.08
C ALA A 97 -6.24 -21.41 -15.30
N ALA A 98 -7.17 -22.37 -15.32
CA ALA A 98 -8.17 -22.49 -16.38
C ALA A 98 -9.11 -21.28 -16.41
N LEU A 99 -9.53 -20.78 -15.24
CA LEU A 99 -10.38 -19.60 -15.14
C LEU A 99 -9.64 -18.35 -15.65
N LEU A 100 -8.43 -18.07 -15.15
CA LEU A 100 -7.59 -16.96 -15.60
C LEU A 100 -7.25 -17.06 -17.11
N GLY A 101 -7.04 -18.28 -17.62
CA GLY A 101 -6.75 -18.55 -19.02
C GLY A 101 -7.90 -18.26 -19.99
N ARG A 102 -9.14 -18.06 -19.50
CA ARG A 102 -10.25 -17.58 -20.33
C ARG A 102 -10.09 -16.11 -20.72
N SER A 103 -9.40 -15.31 -19.90
CA SER A 103 -8.97 -13.98 -20.30
C SER A 103 -7.76 -14.09 -21.21
N ARG A 104 -7.76 -13.36 -22.33
CA ARG A 104 -6.58 -13.26 -23.20
C ARG A 104 -5.37 -12.73 -22.42
N THR A 105 -5.57 -11.62 -21.69
CA THR A 105 -4.53 -11.00 -20.86
C THR A 105 -4.05 -11.95 -19.75
N GLY A 106 -4.99 -12.66 -19.10
CA GLY A 106 -4.68 -13.65 -18.07
C GLY A 106 -3.88 -14.84 -18.62
N ALA A 107 -4.25 -15.35 -19.79
CA ALA A 107 -3.53 -16.41 -20.49
C ALA A 107 -2.09 -16.01 -20.82
N ASP A 108 -1.86 -14.79 -21.29
CA ASP A 108 -0.52 -14.31 -21.59
C ASP A 108 0.35 -14.18 -20.32
N TYR A 109 -0.24 -13.74 -19.21
CA TYR A 109 0.47 -13.74 -17.93
C TYR A 109 0.81 -15.15 -17.43
N LEU A 110 -0.12 -16.10 -17.55
CA LEU A 110 0.13 -17.50 -17.22
C LEU A 110 1.22 -18.11 -18.10
N ALA A 111 1.21 -17.81 -19.40
CA ALA A 111 2.25 -18.27 -20.33
C ALA A 111 3.62 -17.69 -19.96
N CYS A 112 3.67 -16.41 -19.58
CA CYS A 112 4.89 -15.77 -19.09
C CYS A 112 5.38 -16.41 -17.78
N ALA A 113 4.49 -16.66 -16.83
CA ALA A 113 4.81 -17.33 -15.57
C ALA A 113 5.37 -18.73 -15.82
N ALA A 114 4.70 -19.54 -16.64
CA ALA A 114 5.16 -20.87 -17.00
C ALA A 114 6.54 -20.86 -17.67
N LYS A 115 6.79 -19.92 -18.59
CA LYS A 115 8.10 -19.73 -19.25
C LYS A 115 9.24 -19.47 -18.26
N HIS A 116 8.95 -18.82 -17.14
CA HIS A 116 9.95 -18.48 -16.12
C HIS A 116 9.89 -19.38 -14.88
N GLY A 117 9.18 -20.51 -14.95
CA GLY A 117 9.09 -21.47 -13.86
C GLY A 117 8.26 -21.00 -12.67
N VAL A 118 7.38 -20.02 -12.84
CA VAL A 118 6.49 -19.53 -11.79
C VAL A 118 5.19 -20.33 -11.77
N ALA A 119 4.87 -20.90 -10.60
CA ALA A 119 3.71 -21.77 -10.40
C ALA A 119 2.70 -21.17 -9.41
N LEU A 120 1.42 -21.47 -9.60
CA LEU A 120 0.36 -21.21 -8.62
C LEU A 120 0.37 -22.34 -7.57
N ARG A 121 0.43 -22.00 -6.28
CA ARG A 121 0.37 -22.97 -5.19
C ARG A 121 -0.67 -22.57 -4.14
N PRO A 122 -1.63 -23.45 -3.80
CA PRO A 122 -2.52 -23.19 -2.67
C PRO A 122 -1.71 -23.22 -1.36
N SER A 123 -2.05 -22.33 -0.44
CA SER A 123 -1.47 -22.30 0.90
C SER A 123 -2.49 -21.76 1.89
N GLY A 124 -2.74 -22.50 2.96
CA GLY A 124 -3.58 -22.05 4.08
C GLY A 124 -2.84 -21.18 5.11
N GLN A 125 -1.56 -20.84 4.87
CA GLN A 125 -0.73 -20.13 5.85
C GLN A 125 -0.96 -18.60 5.87
N PHE A 126 -1.46 -18.03 4.77
CA PHE A 126 -1.78 -16.61 4.68
C PHE A 126 -3.13 -16.44 3.99
N ARG A 127 -3.81 -15.34 4.29
CA ARG A 127 -5.05 -14.94 3.62
C ARG A 127 -4.70 -14.03 2.46
N GLY A 128 -5.20 -14.31 1.26
CA GLY A 128 -4.93 -13.51 0.07
C GLY A 128 -4.16 -14.27 -1.00
N VAL A 129 -3.44 -13.52 -1.83
CA VAL A 129 -2.54 -14.06 -2.86
C VAL A 129 -1.22 -13.33 -2.77
N VAL A 130 -0.09 -14.02 -2.93
CA VAL A 130 1.23 -13.44 -2.75
C VAL A 130 2.17 -13.97 -3.83
N TYR A 131 2.82 -13.06 -4.56
CA TYR A 131 3.93 -13.41 -5.43
C TYR A 131 5.25 -13.39 -4.67
N ASP A 132 5.81 -14.57 -4.42
CA ASP A 132 7.16 -14.72 -3.88
C ASP A 132 8.19 -14.79 -5.02
N ARG A 133 8.98 -13.72 -5.16
CA ARG A 133 10.05 -13.61 -6.15
C ARG A 133 11.18 -14.60 -5.92
N ALA A 134 11.52 -14.89 -4.66
CA ALA A 134 12.62 -15.78 -4.30
C ALA A 134 12.24 -17.24 -4.51
N ALA A 135 11.03 -17.63 -4.10
CA ALA A 135 10.51 -18.98 -4.32
C ALA A 135 10.00 -19.20 -5.75
N GLY A 136 9.88 -18.14 -6.58
CA GLY A 136 9.30 -18.22 -7.91
C GLY A 136 7.90 -18.81 -7.89
N THR A 137 7.08 -18.43 -6.91
CA THR A 137 5.78 -19.06 -6.66
C THR A 137 4.75 -17.98 -6.35
N ILE A 138 3.55 -18.13 -6.90
CA ILE A 138 2.39 -17.34 -6.48
C ILE A 138 1.58 -18.23 -5.54
N PHE A 139 1.63 -17.90 -4.26
CA PHE A 139 0.84 -18.59 -3.28
C PHE A 139 -0.55 -17.96 -3.20
N TYR A 140 -1.61 -18.75 -3.02
CA TYR A 140 -2.97 -18.24 -2.81
C TYR A 140 -3.75 -19.01 -1.75
N ASP A 141 -4.68 -18.33 -1.09
CA ASP A 141 -5.65 -18.96 -0.19
C ASP A 141 -6.76 -19.66 -1.00
N PRO A 142 -6.86 -21.00 -0.94
CA PRO A 142 -7.83 -21.76 -1.73
C PRO A 142 -9.29 -21.55 -1.27
N HIS A 143 -9.51 -20.95 -0.09
CA HIS A 143 -10.83 -20.70 0.47
C HIS A 143 -11.39 -19.31 0.14
N LEU A 144 -10.62 -18.48 -0.57
CA LEU A 144 -11.13 -17.21 -1.07
C LEU A 144 -12.26 -17.43 -2.09
N ALA A 145 -13.27 -16.58 -2.03
CA ALA A 145 -14.32 -16.54 -3.04
C ALA A 145 -13.70 -16.29 -4.43
N GLU A 146 -14.31 -16.89 -5.47
CA GLU A 146 -13.77 -16.90 -6.83
C GLU A 146 -13.40 -15.50 -7.35
N GLY A 147 -14.30 -14.51 -7.19
CA GLY A 147 -14.07 -13.14 -7.68
C GLY A 147 -12.81 -12.50 -7.07
N PRO A 148 -12.72 -12.34 -5.74
CA PRO A 148 -11.51 -11.85 -5.06
C PRO A 148 -10.25 -12.66 -5.40
N LEU A 149 -10.35 -14.00 -5.45
CA LEU A 149 -9.23 -14.87 -5.75
C LEU A 149 -8.66 -14.59 -7.15
N VAL A 150 -9.53 -14.48 -8.16
CA VAL A 150 -9.15 -14.16 -9.54
C VAL A 150 -8.46 -12.81 -9.63
N LEU A 151 -9.01 -11.78 -8.99
CA LEU A 151 -8.43 -10.43 -9.00
C LEU A 151 -7.05 -10.41 -8.36
N ALA A 152 -6.92 -11.03 -7.19
CA ALA A 152 -5.67 -11.10 -6.46
C ALA A 152 -4.61 -11.95 -7.20
N ALA A 153 -5.03 -13.04 -7.87
CA ALA A 153 -4.15 -13.84 -8.72
C ALA A 153 -3.71 -13.08 -9.99
N ALA A 154 -4.60 -12.34 -10.63
CA ALA A 154 -4.27 -11.48 -11.76
C ALA A 154 -3.27 -10.37 -11.35
N ALA A 155 -3.46 -9.78 -10.17
CA ALA A 155 -2.54 -8.81 -9.59
C ALA A 155 -1.14 -9.41 -9.33
N ALA A 156 -1.07 -10.60 -8.72
CA ALA A 156 0.20 -11.29 -8.47
C ALA A 156 0.92 -11.70 -9.76
N LEU A 157 0.17 -12.15 -10.77
CA LEU A 157 0.69 -12.42 -12.11
C LEU A 157 1.23 -11.15 -12.77
N ARG A 158 0.57 -9.99 -12.58
CA ARG A 158 1.09 -8.71 -13.06
C ARG A 158 2.37 -8.31 -12.34
N GLN A 159 2.47 -8.50 -11.04
CA GLN A 159 3.71 -8.25 -10.29
C GLN A 159 4.86 -9.12 -10.80
N HIS A 160 4.60 -10.39 -11.09
CA HIS A 160 5.58 -11.26 -11.76
C HIS A 160 6.00 -10.69 -13.13
N TRP A 161 5.05 -10.21 -13.93
CA TRP A 161 5.38 -9.57 -15.21
C TRP A 161 6.25 -8.32 -15.01
N GLN A 162 5.93 -7.45 -14.07
CA GLN A 162 6.74 -6.27 -13.73
C GLN A 162 8.17 -6.68 -13.35
N ASP A 163 8.35 -7.75 -12.57
CA ASP A 163 9.67 -8.31 -12.22
C ASP A 163 10.46 -8.70 -13.48
N ARG A 164 9.82 -9.40 -14.42
CA ARG A 164 10.47 -9.79 -15.69
C ARG A 164 10.84 -8.61 -16.57
N GLN A 165 10.08 -7.51 -16.53
CA GLN A 165 10.41 -6.29 -17.25
C GLN A 165 11.43 -5.39 -16.53
N GLY A 166 11.92 -5.79 -15.35
CA GLY A 166 12.79 -4.95 -14.52
C GLY A 166 12.08 -3.76 -13.89
N ALA A 167 10.74 -3.76 -13.90
CA ALA A 167 9.90 -2.68 -13.40
C ALA A 167 9.47 -2.87 -11.93
N LEU A 168 9.53 -4.10 -11.41
CA LEU A 168 9.30 -4.38 -9.99
C LEU A 168 10.56 -4.08 -9.17
N ILE A 169 10.69 -2.82 -8.77
CA ILE A 169 11.77 -2.30 -7.95
C ILE A 169 11.23 -1.94 -6.56
N CYS A 170 12.01 -2.20 -5.51
CA CYS A 170 11.68 -1.73 -4.17
C CYS A 170 11.67 -0.19 -4.13
N PRO A 171 10.53 0.47 -3.84
CA PRO A 171 10.47 1.93 -3.88
C PRO A 171 11.44 2.60 -2.91
N LEU A 172 11.78 1.96 -1.79
CA LEU A 172 12.74 2.46 -0.79
C LEU A 172 14.18 2.60 -1.32
N ALA A 173 14.46 2.11 -2.54
CA ALA A 173 15.74 2.34 -3.22
C ALA A 173 15.88 3.77 -3.78
N PHE A 174 14.79 4.54 -3.87
CA PHE A 174 14.77 5.90 -4.41
C PHE A 174 14.78 6.96 -3.30
N ALA A 175 14.98 8.23 -3.68
CA ALA A 175 14.72 9.36 -2.80
C ALA A 175 13.24 9.34 -2.35
N PRO A 176 12.90 9.84 -1.14
CA PRO A 176 11.57 9.66 -0.57
C PRO A 176 10.41 10.08 -1.47
N GLU A 177 10.52 11.19 -2.20
CA GLU A 177 9.50 11.69 -3.12
C GLU A 177 9.33 10.77 -4.33
N THR A 178 10.46 10.40 -4.95
CA THR A 178 10.48 9.47 -6.08
C THR A 178 9.99 8.08 -5.66
N ALA A 179 10.32 7.65 -4.45
CA ALA A 179 9.86 6.38 -3.90
C ALA A 179 8.33 6.34 -3.78
N ILE A 180 7.70 7.44 -3.34
CA ILE A 180 6.25 7.56 -3.28
C ILE A 180 5.64 7.43 -4.68
N PHE A 181 6.12 8.24 -5.63
CA PHE A 181 5.64 8.20 -7.01
C PHE A 181 5.79 6.80 -7.65
N VAL A 182 6.98 6.19 -7.54
CA VAL A 182 7.26 4.86 -8.09
C VAL A 182 6.36 3.79 -7.45
N GLY A 183 6.19 3.84 -6.14
CA GLY A 183 5.33 2.89 -5.42
C GLY A 183 3.87 3.01 -5.88
N ARG A 184 3.34 4.23 -5.98
CA ARG A 184 2.00 4.49 -6.52
C ARG A 184 1.84 3.96 -7.95
N ALA A 185 2.78 4.29 -8.84
CA ALA A 185 2.73 3.85 -10.23
C ALA A 185 2.73 2.32 -10.36
N GLN A 186 3.53 1.61 -9.56
CA GLN A 186 3.53 0.15 -9.51
C GLN A 186 2.18 -0.43 -9.05
N GLN A 187 1.55 0.16 -8.04
CA GLN A 187 0.24 -0.32 -7.54
C GLN A 187 -0.90 -0.01 -8.52
N ALA A 188 -0.90 1.18 -9.11
CA ALA A 188 -1.88 1.56 -10.12
C ALA A 188 -1.82 0.60 -11.33
N ASP A 189 -0.61 0.26 -11.79
CA ASP A 189 -0.41 -0.70 -12.87
C ASP A 189 -0.89 -2.12 -12.52
N VAL A 190 -0.67 -2.57 -11.28
CA VAL A 190 -1.19 -3.87 -10.80
C VAL A 190 -2.71 -3.88 -10.77
N ALA A 191 -3.34 -2.82 -10.24
CA ALA A 191 -4.79 -2.69 -10.20
C ALA A 191 -5.40 -2.67 -11.61
N GLN A 192 -4.78 -1.91 -12.52
CA GLN A 192 -5.15 -1.83 -13.93
C GLN A 192 -5.17 -3.22 -14.59
N ALA A 193 -4.11 -4.00 -14.41
CA ALA A 193 -4.04 -5.33 -15.00
C ALA A 193 -5.11 -6.29 -14.43
N ALA A 194 -5.41 -6.22 -13.14
CA ALA A 194 -6.46 -7.03 -12.52
C ALA A 194 -7.85 -6.68 -13.08
N ILE A 195 -8.15 -5.39 -13.22
CA ILE A 195 -9.41 -4.90 -13.82
C ILE A 195 -9.52 -5.35 -15.27
N ARG A 196 -8.43 -5.28 -16.03
CA ARG A 196 -8.41 -5.76 -17.41
C ARG A 196 -8.74 -7.25 -17.52
N VAL A 197 -8.15 -8.08 -16.65
CA VAL A 197 -8.45 -9.51 -16.62
C VAL A 197 -9.91 -9.75 -16.25
N ALA A 198 -10.44 -9.06 -15.24
CA ALA A 198 -11.84 -9.18 -14.85
C ALA A 198 -12.82 -8.78 -15.97
N TRP A 199 -12.50 -7.71 -16.72
CA TRP A 199 -13.29 -7.29 -17.88
C TRP A 199 -13.28 -8.35 -18.98
N ASP A 200 -12.10 -8.88 -19.34
CA ASP A 200 -12.00 -9.95 -20.33
C ASP A 200 -12.83 -11.18 -19.88
N LEU A 201 -12.78 -11.54 -18.60
CA LEU A 201 -13.55 -12.66 -18.05
C LEU A 201 -15.06 -12.40 -18.09
N HIS A 202 -15.50 -11.19 -17.78
CA HIS A 202 -16.90 -10.76 -17.89
C HIS A 202 -17.42 -10.98 -19.31
N LEU A 203 -16.66 -10.57 -20.34
CA LEU A 203 -17.03 -10.76 -21.74
C LEU A 203 -17.11 -12.24 -22.16
N THR A 204 -16.37 -13.13 -21.50
CA THR A 204 -16.45 -14.58 -21.75
C THR A 204 -17.53 -15.30 -20.92
N GLY A 205 -18.33 -14.56 -20.14
CA GLY A 205 -19.38 -15.10 -19.27
C GLY A 205 -18.92 -15.56 -17.88
N ALA A 206 -17.67 -15.29 -17.50
CA ALA A 206 -17.15 -15.51 -16.14
C ALA A 206 -17.16 -14.20 -15.35
N GLY A 207 -18.37 -13.75 -14.96
CA GLY A 207 -18.57 -12.40 -14.41
C GLY A 207 -18.28 -12.22 -12.92
N SER A 208 -17.83 -13.25 -12.19
CA SER A 208 -17.68 -13.21 -10.72
C SER A 208 -16.68 -12.13 -10.26
N ALA A 209 -15.53 -12.02 -10.91
CA ALA A 209 -14.52 -11.00 -10.63
C ALA A 209 -15.03 -9.58 -10.92
N TRP A 210 -15.78 -9.41 -12.02
CA TRP A 210 -16.34 -8.11 -12.39
C TRP A 210 -17.47 -7.68 -11.45
N ALA A 211 -18.37 -8.60 -11.08
CA ALA A 211 -19.41 -8.34 -10.09
C ALA A 211 -18.82 -7.96 -8.73
N HIS A 212 -17.67 -8.57 -8.35
CA HIS A 212 -16.95 -8.19 -7.15
C HIS A 212 -16.34 -6.77 -7.25
N ILE A 213 -15.84 -6.37 -8.43
CA ILE A 213 -15.39 -4.98 -8.65
C ILE A 213 -16.56 -4.01 -8.49
N GLU A 214 -17.69 -4.27 -9.14
CA GLU A 214 -18.86 -3.38 -9.14
C GLU A 214 -19.46 -3.17 -7.74
N GLY A 215 -19.48 -4.23 -6.92
CA GLY A 215 -19.98 -4.17 -5.54
C GLY A 215 -18.91 -3.87 -4.49
N GLY A 216 -17.66 -3.69 -4.90
CA GLY A 216 -16.52 -3.65 -4.00
C GLY A 216 -15.81 -2.31 -3.96
N SER A 217 -14.67 -2.29 -3.28
CA SER A 217 -13.85 -1.09 -3.16
C SER A 217 -13.27 -0.65 -4.50
N LEU A 218 -13.14 -1.50 -5.53
CA LEU A 218 -12.57 -1.16 -6.84
C LEU A 218 -13.58 -0.61 -7.86
N ALA A 219 -14.83 -0.33 -7.44
CA ALA A 219 -15.91 0.07 -8.33
C ALA A 219 -15.59 1.33 -9.15
N ASP A 220 -14.94 2.33 -8.55
CA ASP A 220 -14.48 3.55 -9.22
C ASP A 220 -13.54 3.25 -10.39
N LEU A 221 -12.59 2.34 -10.19
CA LEU A 221 -11.65 1.93 -11.23
C LEU A 221 -12.34 1.09 -12.32
N GLY A 222 -13.25 0.21 -11.93
CA GLY A 222 -14.08 -0.57 -12.86
C GLY A 222 -14.93 0.34 -13.75
N GLN A 223 -15.55 1.37 -13.18
CA GLN A 223 -16.34 2.36 -13.90
C GLN A 223 -15.48 3.17 -14.88
N ALA A 224 -14.30 3.63 -14.46
CA ALA A 224 -13.37 4.33 -15.34
C ALA A 224 -12.95 3.46 -16.54
N PHE A 225 -12.64 2.18 -16.29
CA PHE A 225 -12.31 1.24 -17.36
C PHE A 225 -13.48 1.02 -18.31
N ALA A 226 -14.67 0.77 -17.76
CA ALA A 226 -15.86 0.47 -18.54
C ALA A 226 -16.28 1.66 -19.41
N ALA A 227 -16.22 2.89 -18.87
CA ALA A 227 -16.53 4.11 -19.61
C ALA A 227 -15.70 4.22 -20.88
N GLU A 228 -14.37 4.09 -20.77
CA GLU A 228 -13.47 4.11 -21.94
C GLU A 228 -13.67 2.92 -22.87
N ALA A 229 -13.88 1.72 -22.32
CA ALA A 229 -14.14 0.53 -23.11
C ALA A 229 -15.44 0.61 -23.93
N PHE A 230 -16.46 1.34 -23.44
CA PHE A 230 -17.69 1.60 -24.16
C PHE A 230 -17.56 2.71 -25.20
N LEU A 231 -16.71 3.71 -24.96
CA LEU A 231 -16.43 4.78 -25.93
C LEU A 231 -15.69 4.25 -27.15
N ASP A 232 -14.62 3.47 -26.94
CA ASP A 232 -13.89 2.80 -28.02
C ASP A 232 -13.40 1.40 -27.62
N PHE A 233 -14.24 0.41 -27.91
CA PHE A 233 -13.90 -0.99 -27.69
C PHE A 233 -12.70 -1.47 -28.54
N ARG A 234 -12.46 -0.85 -29.71
CA ARG A 234 -11.32 -1.20 -30.58
C ARG A 234 -10.02 -0.59 -30.06
N GLY A 235 -10.11 0.56 -29.39
CA GLY A 235 -9.04 1.28 -28.70
C GLY A 235 -8.50 0.60 -27.43
N LEU A 236 -9.12 -0.50 -26.97
CA LEU A 236 -8.60 -1.30 -25.85
C LEU A 236 -7.12 -1.71 -26.03
N GLY A 237 -6.69 -1.91 -27.28
CA GLY A 237 -5.31 -2.18 -27.64
C GLY A 237 -4.36 -0.98 -27.57
N ALA A 238 -4.86 0.25 -27.76
CA ALA A 238 -4.09 1.49 -27.63
C ALA A 238 -3.76 1.81 -26.17
N GLY A 239 -4.66 1.43 -25.25
CA GLY A 239 -4.43 1.55 -23.81
C GLY A 239 -5.11 2.73 -23.14
N ASP A 240 -6.03 3.42 -23.81
CA ASP A 240 -6.81 4.52 -23.23
C ASP A 240 -7.56 4.08 -21.95
N ALA A 241 -8.28 2.96 -22.02
CA ALA A 241 -8.96 2.40 -20.85
C ALA A 241 -7.98 1.98 -19.73
N ALA A 242 -6.75 1.59 -20.06
CA ALA A 242 -5.73 1.27 -19.06
C ALA A 242 -5.21 2.54 -18.38
N MET A 243 -5.00 3.62 -19.15
CA MET A 243 -4.62 4.92 -18.62
C MET A 243 -5.72 5.50 -17.72
N ALA A 244 -6.99 5.43 -18.12
CA ALA A 244 -8.10 5.94 -17.30
C ALA A 244 -8.18 5.25 -15.93
N VAL A 245 -7.92 3.94 -15.86
CA VAL A 245 -7.81 3.22 -14.58
C VAL A 245 -6.61 3.68 -13.77
N PHE A 246 -5.47 3.88 -14.45
CA PHE A 246 -4.25 4.35 -13.80
C PHE A 246 -4.50 5.73 -13.16
N GLU A 247 -5.09 6.67 -13.87
CA GLU A 247 -5.46 8.00 -13.36
C GLU A 247 -6.50 7.92 -12.23
N ALA A 248 -7.55 7.12 -12.40
CA ALA A 248 -8.57 6.91 -11.38
C ALA A 248 -7.96 6.37 -10.08
N TRP A 249 -6.94 5.51 -10.16
CA TRP A 249 -6.21 5.03 -8.98
C TRP A 249 -5.51 6.15 -8.22
N PHE A 250 -4.87 7.09 -8.94
CA PHE A 250 -4.22 8.24 -8.31
C PHE A 250 -5.20 9.20 -7.67
N LEU A 251 -6.41 9.32 -8.22
CA LEU A 251 -7.47 10.15 -7.68
C LEU A 251 -8.14 9.55 -6.44
N SER A 252 -8.10 8.23 -6.29
CA SER A 252 -8.81 7.51 -5.24
C SER A 252 -8.16 7.64 -3.84
N PRO A 253 -8.92 7.35 -2.75
CA PRO A 253 -8.38 7.37 -1.39
C PRO A 253 -7.29 6.29 -1.14
N ARG A 254 -7.17 5.29 -2.02
CA ARG A 254 -6.13 4.25 -1.94
C ARG A 254 -4.73 4.83 -2.02
N CYS A 255 -4.58 5.92 -2.78
CA CYS A 255 -3.32 6.64 -2.91
C CYS A 255 -2.81 7.11 -1.52
N ALA A 256 -3.66 7.74 -0.72
CA ALA A 256 -3.30 8.20 0.62
C ALA A 256 -3.02 7.05 1.60
N ALA A 257 -3.79 5.96 1.52
CA ALA A 257 -3.57 4.77 2.35
C ALA A 257 -2.23 4.08 2.01
N TYR A 258 -1.89 4.02 0.72
CA TYR A 258 -0.63 3.46 0.25
C TYR A 258 0.57 4.32 0.68
N ASP A 259 0.47 5.64 0.51
CA ASP A 259 1.50 6.59 0.94
C ASP A 259 1.81 6.44 2.43
N ARG A 260 0.78 6.40 3.27
CA ARG A 260 0.91 6.20 4.71
C ARG A 260 1.71 4.94 5.00
N THR A 261 1.34 3.82 4.37
CA THR A 261 2.04 2.54 4.52
C THR A 261 3.51 2.64 4.11
N LEU A 262 3.79 3.27 2.98
CA LEU A 262 5.15 3.39 2.45
C LEU A 262 6.01 4.34 3.29
N ILE A 263 5.46 5.47 3.76
CA ILE A 263 6.14 6.41 4.64
C ILE A 263 6.48 5.77 5.98
N HIS A 264 5.56 5.00 6.58
CA HIS A 264 5.87 4.24 7.79
C HIS A 264 7.00 3.22 7.58
N ARG A 265 7.09 2.60 6.39
CA ARG A 265 8.24 1.76 6.03
C ARG A 265 9.53 2.56 5.89
N MET A 266 9.49 3.76 5.32
CA MET A 266 10.66 4.65 5.27
C MET A 266 11.15 5.01 6.68
N LEU A 267 10.23 5.36 7.59
CA LEU A 267 10.53 5.67 8.99
C LEU A 267 11.14 4.48 9.73
N SER A 268 10.63 3.26 9.53
CA SER A 268 11.17 2.07 10.20
C SER A 268 12.59 1.71 9.72
N VAL A 269 12.92 2.03 8.46
CA VAL A 269 14.27 1.88 7.90
C VAL A 269 15.20 2.99 8.40
N LEU A 270 14.71 4.23 8.54
CA LEU A 270 15.50 5.35 9.08
C LEU A 270 15.96 5.10 10.52
N SER A 271 15.14 4.43 11.34
CA SER A 271 15.51 4.05 12.72
C SER A 271 16.64 3.03 12.82
N ARG A 272 17.13 2.48 11.70
CA ARG A 272 18.25 1.52 11.68
C ARG A 272 19.51 2.19 11.10
N PRO A 273 20.70 2.00 11.70
CA PRO A 273 21.94 2.54 11.13
C PRO A 273 22.16 1.96 9.73
N ARG A 274 22.19 2.84 8.72
CA ARG A 274 22.36 2.49 7.30
C ARG A 274 23.68 1.73 7.08
N ARG A 275 23.66 0.41 7.16
CA ARG A 275 24.73 -0.47 6.66
C ARG A 275 24.42 -0.80 5.20
N GLY A 276 25.23 -0.24 4.30
CA GLY A 276 25.20 -0.57 2.88
C GLY A 276 24.75 0.59 2.01
N HIS A 277 25.67 1.08 1.18
CA HIS A 277 25.31 1.87 0.01
C HIS A 277 24.39 1.00 -0.86
N LEU A 278 23.23 1.52 -1.26
CA LEU A 278 22.48 0.96 -2.37
C LEU A 278 23.43 0.91 -3.58
N PRO A 279 23.55 -0.24 -4.27
CA PRO A 279 24.47 -0.35 -5.42
C PRO A 279 24.11 0.72 -6.45
N GLN A 280 25.12 1.47 -6.91
CA GLN A 280 25.03 2.59 -7.86
C GLN A 280 24.32 2.26 -9.19
N GLY A 281 24.04 0.98 -9.46
CA GLY A 281 23.39 0.49 -10.69
C GLY A 281 21.85 0.56 -10.73
N LEU A 282 21.17 1.00 -9.67
CA LEU A 282 19.69 1.02 -9.61
C LEU A 282 19.02 2.31 -10.14
N ARG A 283 19.81 3.20 -10.75
CA ARG A 283 19.31 4.43 -11.40
C ARG A 283 18.76 4.13 -12.79
N LEU A 284 17.70 3.32 -12.88
CA LEU A 284 16.79 3.49 -14.01
C LEU A 284 16.27 4.93 -13.92
N ALA A 285 16.34 5.69 -15.02
CA ALA A 285 15.64 6.95 -15.08
C ALA A 285 14.16 6.64 -14.86
N VAL A 286 13.46 7.39 -14.00
CA VAL A 286 12.02 7.20 -13.73
C VAL A 286 11.19 7.07 -15.05
N PRO A 287 11.51 7.80 -16.14
CA PRO A 287 10.92 7.55 -17.46
C PRO A 287 11.05 6.11 -17.97
N ASP A 288 12.23 5.50 -17.88
CA ASP A 288 12.47 4.13 -18.33
C ASP A 288 11.67 3.12 -17.51
N LEU A 289 11.53 3.39 -16.21
CA LEU A 289 10.71 2.58 -15.33
C LEU A 289 9.22 2.65 -15.71
N LEU A 290 8.69 3.85 -15.95
CA LEU A 290 7.31 4.03 -16.42
C LEU A 290 7.09 3.36 -17.77
N ALA A 291 8.05 3.49 -18.68
CA ALA A 291 8.02 2.78 -19.96
C ALA A 291 8.04 1.27 -19.75
N ALA A 292 8.81 0.72 -18.81
CA ALA A 292 8.81 -0.70 -18.51
C ALA A 292 7.50 -1.16 -17.85
N LEU A 293 6.92 -0.36 -16.96
CA LEU A 293 5.62 -0.61 -16.34
C LEU A 293 4.51 -0.68 -17.40
N GLY A 294 4.42 0.30 -18.29
CA GLY A 294 3.33 0.38 -19.27
C GLY A 294 3.34 -0.73 -20.34
N ARG A 295 4.37 -1.59 -20.37
CA ARG A 295 4.43 -2.76 -21.28
C ARG A 295 3.39 -3.80 -20.90
N ARG A 296 2.55 -4.12 -21.86
CA ARG A 296 1.53 -5.18 -21.77
C ARG A 296 1.94 -6.38 -22.64
N PRO A 297 1.45 -7.59 -22.35
CA PRO A 297 1.68 -8.74 -23.22
C PRO A 297 1.10 -8.54 -24.63
N VAL A 298 -0.02 -7.82 -24.70
CA VAL A 298 -0.72 -7.50 -25.93
C VAL A 298 -1.06 -6.01 -25.95
N GLY A 299 -0.93 -5.40 -27.13
CA GLY A 299 -1.25 -4.00 -27.37
C GLY A 299 -0.05 -3.09 -27.17
N GLU A 300 -0.33 -1.79 -27.24
CA GLU A 300 0.69 -0.76 -27.11
C GLU A 300 1.06 -0.53 -25.65
N ASN A 301 2.16 0.20 -25.45
CA ASN A 301 2.55 0.65 -24.13
C ASN A 301 1.63 1.80 -23.68
N TYR A 302 0.76 1.54 -22.72
CA TYR A 302 -0.29 2.49 -22.35
C TYR A 302 0.23 3.73 -21.62
N LEU A 303 1.44 3.67 -21.03
CA LEU A 303 2.05 4.81 -20.35
C LEU A 303 2.96 5.63 -21.28
N ALA A 304 3.46 5.05 -22.38
CA ALA A 304 4.55 5.64 -23.17
C ALA A 304 4.28 7.08 -23.64
N ARG A 305 3.04 7.39 -24.05
CA ARG A 305 2.65 8.72 -24.51
C ARG A 305 2.39 9.72 -23.38
N HIS A 306 2.27 9.26 -22.15
CA HIS A 306 1.92 10.06 -20.96
C HIS A 306 3.09 10.26 -20.00
N ILE A 307 4.28 9.71 -20.29
CA ILE A 307 5.42 9.75 -19.35
C ILE A 307 5.80 11.19 -18.99
N GLY A 308 5.80 12.12 -19.94
CA GLY A 308 6.08 13.54 -19.68
C GLY A 308 5.06 14.12 -18.71
N ASP A 309 3.77 14.00 -19.04
CA ASP A 309 2.67 14.51 -18.23
C ASP A 309 2.69 13.94 -16.81
N LEU A 310 2.93 12.62 -16.66
CA LEU A 310 3.00 11.94 -15.37
C LEU A 310 4.12 12.46 -14.45
N LEU A 311 5.21 12.97 -15.02
CA LEU A 311 6.36 13.48 -14.27
C LEU A 311 6.24 14.96 -13.94
N GLU A 312 5.42 15.70 -14.69
CA GLU A 312 5.24 17.14 -14.52
C GLU A 312 3.97 17.49 -13.73
N ASP A 313 2.92 16.68 -13.86
CA ASP A 313 1.62 16.97 -13.26
C ASP A 313 1.64 16.72 -11.72
N PRO A 314 1.31 17.75 -10.91
CA PRO A 314 1.16 17.64 -9.47
C PRO A 314 0.21 16.53 -9.01
N LEU A 315 -0.78 16.18 -9.83
CA LEU A 315 -1.73 15.11 -9.54
C LEU A 315 -1.02 13.79 -9.20
N PHE A 316 0.05 13.47 -9.92
CA PHE A 316 0.78 12.22 -9.71
C PHE A 316 1.96 12.37 -8.75
N THR A 317 2.61 13.54 -8.77
CA THR A 317 3.88 13.77 -8.08
C THR A 317 3.72 14.29 -6.65
N GLU A 318 2.65 15.03 -6.34
CA GLU A 318 2.47 15.61 -5.01
C GLU A 318 1.76 14.67 -4.01
N ILE A 319 2.00 14.92 -2.72
CA ILE A 319 1.25 14.27 -1.64
C ILE A 319 0.11 15.20 -1.20
N ARG A 320 -1.11 14.82 -1.57
CA ARG A 320 -2.32 15.59 -1.31
C ARG A 320 -2.77 15.53 0.14
N ASP A 321 -2.51 14.41 0.83
CA ASP A 321 -2.82 14.26 2.24
C ASP A 321 -1.81 15.00 3.12
N ARG A 322 -2.30 15.93 3.95
CA ARG A 322 -1.47 16.80 4.78
C ARG A 322 -0.68 16.02 5.84
N ALA A 323 -1.26 14.96 6.41
CA ALA A 323 -0.58 14.16 7.42
C ALA A 323 0.60 13.41 6.80
N ASN A 324 0.39 12.74 5.67
CA ASN A 324 1.42 12.07 4.90
C ASN A 324 2.52 13.05 4.45
N ALA A 325 2.16 14.25 3.99
CA ALA A 325 3.15 15.27 3.61
C ALA A 325 4.04 15.68 4.80
N ASN A 326 3.48 15.86 6.00
CA ASN A 326 4.24 16.17 7.20
C ASN A 326 5.20 15.03 7.59
N PHE A 327 4.74 13.78 7.54
CA PHE A 327 5.60 12.63 7.84
C PHE A 327 6.71 12.44 6.81
N LEU A 328 6.42 12.66 5.52
CA LEU A 328 7.44 12.64 4.49
C LEU A 328 8.49 13.74 4.71
N TRP A 329 8.05 14.93 5.11
CA TRP A 329 8.98 16.02 5.47
C TRP A 329 9.93 15.58 6.59
N PHE A 330 9.42 14.89 7.63
CA PHE A 330 10.25 14.34 8.69
C PHE A 330 11.26 13.30 8.17
N VAL A 331 10.83 12.37 7.31
CA VAL A 331 11.72 11.39 6.64
C VAL A 331 12.86 12.10 5.90
N LYS A 332 12.55 13.16 5.16
CA LYS A 332 13.54 13.95 4.42
C LYS A 332 14.49 14.70 5.35
N PHE A 333 13.94 15.31 6.40
CA PHE A 333 14.71 16.07 7.39
C PHE A 333 15.73 15.20 8.12
N GLU A 334 15.29 14.08 8.69
CA GLU A 334 16.16 13.10 9.36
C GLU A 334 17.20 12.52 8.39
N GLY A 335 16.78 12.24 7.15
CA GLY A 335 17.68 11.78 6.10
C GLY A 335 18.80 12.78 5.78
N ALA A 336 18.46 14.08 5.73
CA ALA A 336 19.43 15.15 5.48
C ALA A 336 20.36 15.36 6.68
N LEU A 337 19.84 15.31 7.91
CA LEU A 337 20.63 15.41 9.14
C LEU A 337 21.67 14.29 9.24
N ALA A 338 21.26 13.04 8.99
CA ALA A 338 22.15 11.89 9.01
C ALA A 338 23.26 11.96 7.94
N LEU A 339 22.96 12.54 6.77
CA LEU A 339 23.96 12.79 5.73
C LEU A 339 24.97 13.87 6.16
N ALA A 340 24.49 14.98 6.73
CA ALA A 340 25.34 16.06 7.23
C ALA A 340 26.27 15.60 8.36
N ASP A 341 25.77 14.82 9.32
CA ASP A 341 26.58 14.23 10.39
C ASP A 341 27.63 13.25 9.83
N GLY A 342 27.24 12.44 8.85
CA GLY A 342 28.15 11.52 8.16
C GLY A 342 29.24 12.23 7.36
N GLU A 343 28.91 13.33 6.69
CA GLU A 343 29.88 14.18 5.98
C GLU A 343 30.81 14.93 6.94
N ALA A 344 30.29 15.45 8.06
CA ALA A 344 31.10 16.06 9.11
C ALA A 344 32.10 15.05 9.71
N LEU A 345 31.66 13.82 9.95
CA LEU A 345 32.55 12.71 10.37
C LEU A 345 33.60 12.41 9.29
N ARG A 346 33.21 12.27 8.01
CA ARG A 346 34.14 12.01 6.90
C ARG A 346 35.15 13.13 6.69
N HIS A 347 34.75 14.39 6.87
CA HIS A 347 35.64 15.54 6.82
C HIS A 347 36.63 15.54 8.00
N ASN A 348 36.17 15.17 9.21
CA ASN A 348 37.05 15.00 10.36
C ASN A 348 38.05 13.85 10.17
N PHE A 349 37.66 12.73 9.55
CA PHE A 349 38.57 11.62 9.23
C PHE A 349 39.58 11.96 8.12
N ARG A 350 39.18 12.73 7.09
CA ARG A 350 40.11 13.23 6.06
C ARG A 350 41.14 14.19 6.66
N ASN A 351 40.72 15.06 7.58
CA ASN A 351 41.62 16.00 8.23
C ASN A 351 42.53 15.34 9.29
N ALA A 352 42.11 14.21 9.88
CA ALA A 352 42.92 13.43 10.81
C ALA A 352 44.02 12.58 10.13
N ALA A 353 44.02 12.46 8.79
CA ALA A 353 45.06 11.76 8.04
C ALA A 353 46.37 12.57 7.87
N GLY A 354 46.38 13.85 8.29
CA GLY A 354 47.58 14.67 8.42
C GLY A 354 47.91 14.95 9.88
N HIS A 355 48.73 14.09 10.49
CA HIS A 355 49.22 14.12 11.89
C HIS A 355 48.16 14.15 13.02
N PRO A 356 48.12 13.14 13.92
CA PRO A 356 47.24 13.17 15.07
C PRO A 356 47.82 14.11 16.13
N ALA A 357 47.43 15.38 16.11
CA ALA A 357 47.51 16.19 17.33
C ALA A 357 46.38 15.70 18.26
N ALA A 358 46.76 14.95 19.30
CA ALA A 358 45.83 14.47 20.31
C ALA A 358 44.99 15.64 20.86
N PRO A 359 43.66 15.49 21.00
CA PRO A 359 42.82 16.55 21.55
C PRO A 359 43.26 16.83 22.99
N ARG A 360 43.87 18.01 23.21
CA ARG A 360 44.17 18.52 24.54
C ARG A 360 42.91 19.18 25.09
N ALA A 361 42.29 18.54 26.08
CA ALA A 361 41.28 19.20 26.91
C ALA A 361 41.98 20.33 27.69
N GLN A 362 41.61 21.58 27.41
CA GLN A 362 42.06 22.73 28.19
C GLN A 362 40.99 23.07 29.22
N ILE A 363 41.31 22.88 30.50
CA ILE A 363 40.43 23.23 31.61
C ILE A 363 40.42 24.76 31.70
N ILE A 364 39.30 25.38 31.34
CA ILE A 364 39.08 26.81 31.56
C ILE A 364 38.46 26.96 32.95
N SER A 365 39.27 27.36 33.94
CA SER A 365 38.77 27.78 35.25
C SER A 365 38.03 29.11 35.09
N LEU A 366 36.71 29.09 35.24
CA LEU A 366 35.93 30.31 35.36
C LEU A 366 36.20 30.96 36.72
N ALA A 367 36.45 32.27 36.73
CA ALA A 367 36.60 33.04 37.95
C ALA A 367 35.33 32.90 38.82
N PRO A 368 35.46 32.73 40.14
CA PRO A 368 34.31 32.60 41.02
C PRO A 368 33.45 33.87 40.94
N ARG A 369 32.13 33.68 40.75
CA ARG A 369 31.16 34.77 40.81
C ARG A 369 31.29 35.47 42.17
N LEU A 370 31.73 36.73 42.14
CA LEU A 370 31.60 37.64 43.28
C LEU A 370 30.12 37.81 43.59
N GLY A 371 29.64 37.12 44.63
CA GLY A 371 28.29 37.35 45.14
C GLY A 371 27.68 36.18 45.90
N SER A 372 28.21 35.84 47.07
CA SER A 372 27.37 35.56 48.25
C SER A 372 28.22 35.42 49.53
N ARG A 373 27.66 35.99 50.58
CA ARG A 373 28.04 36.09 52.00
C ARG A 373 29.08 35.08 52.54
N GLN A 374 29.98 35.63 53.35
CA GLN A 374 30.89 34.93 54.26
C GLN A 374 30.18 33.84 55.07
N GLY A 375 30.78 32.64 55.12
CA GLY A 375 30.59 31.69 56.20
C GLY A 375 29.89 30.37 55.86
N GLN A 376 30.39 29.60 54.88
CA GLN A 376 30.12 28.15 54.82
C GLN A 376 31.20 27.43 54.00
N PRO A 377 31.73 26.27 54.46
CA PRO A 377 32.69 25.50 53.67
C PRO A 377 32.01 24.87 52.44
N PRO A 378 32.67 24.80 51.27
CA PRO A 378 32.05 24.30 50.05
C PRO A 378 31.90 22.77 50.10
N ALA A 379 30.69 22.30 49.77
CA ALA A 379 30.42 20.91 49.48
C ALA A 379 31.02 20.50 48.12
N GLU A 380 31.72 19.37 48.09
CA GLU A 380 32.20 18.73 46.88
C GLU A 380 31.02 18.29 46.00
N GLY A 381 30.84 18.93 44.85
CA GLY A 381 29.77 18.55 43.92
C GLY A 381 29.43 19.61 42.87
N GLY A 382 30.43 20.13 42.15
CA GLY A 382 30.20 21.05 41.04
C GLY A 382 30.12 20.30 39.70
N ALA A 383 28.93 20.26 39.10
CA ALA A 383 28.74 19.78 37.73
C ALA A 383 29.59 20.59 36.73
N GLN A 384 30.38 19.92 35.90
CA GLN A 384 31.22 20.53 34.86
C GLN A 384 30.56 20.33 33.49
N ILE A 385 30.38 21.42 32.74
CA ILE A 385 29.99 21.38 31.33
C ILE A 385 31.27 21.50 30.50
N ILE A 386 31.58 20.46 29.73
CA ILE A 386 32.72 20.42 28.80
C ILE A 386 32.26 21.07 27.49
N SER A 387 32.77 22.27 27.19
CA SER A 387 32.59 22.91 25.88
C SER A 387 33.81 22.61 24.99
N LEU A 388 33.57 21.94 23.86
CA LEU A 388 34.58 21.69 22.84
C LEU A 388 34.58 22.86 21.85
N ARG A 389 35.67 23.63 21.77
CA ARG A 389 35.92 24.58 20.67
C ARG A 389 36.97 24.03 19.72
N ARG A 390 36.73 24.21 18.42
CA ARG A 390 37.69 23.94 17.33
C ARG A 390 38.77 25.02 17.35
N ALA A 391 40.05 24.65 17.29
CA ALA A 391 41.13 25.61 17.06
C ALA A 391 41.00 26.17 15.64
N GLU A 392 41.14 27.49 15.49
CA GLU A 392 41.18 28.19 14.20
C GLU A 392 42.43 27.85 13.39
#